data_AF-X6Q0R0-F1
#
_entry.id   AF-X6Q0R0-F1
#
_cell.length_a   1.000
_cell.length_b   1.000
_cell.length_c   1.000
_cell.angle_alpha   90.00
_cell.angle_beta   90.00
_cell.angle_gamma   90.00
#
_symmetry.space_group_name_H-M   'P 1'
#
loop_
_entity.id
_entity.type
_entity.pdbx_description
1 polymer ?
#
loop_
_entity_poly.entity_id
_entity_poly.type
_entity_poly.pdbx_seq_one_letter_code
_entity_poly.pdbx_strand_id
1 'polypeptide(L)' 'MYPILEVTDSTVAYDPGIGDTCRWFNSYHFVNDSLFLVYEEEDTNRCKVIELHDSILIIKGLPWNEEKAVSFVRQKR' A
#
# COMPACT_ATOMS: atom_id res chain seq x y z
N MET A 1 2.01 -11.97 -11.69
CA MET A 1 2.43 -10.56 -11.60
C MET A 1 2.83 -10.31 -10.16
N TYR A 2 3.87 -9.52 -9.88
CA TYR A 2 4.21 -9.16 -8.49
C TYR A 2 3.27 -8.04 -8.03
N PRO A 3 2.92 -7.96 -6.74
CA PRO A 3 2.16 -6.84 -6.24
C PRO A 3 2.87 -5.50 -6.51
N ILE A 4 2.11 -4.48 -6.89
CA ILE A 4 2.61 -3.13 -7.16
C ILE A 4 1.87 -2.15 -6.25
N LEU A 5 2.63 -1.24 -5.65
CA LEU A 5 2.10 -0.08 -4.96
C LEU A 5 2.63 1.16 -5.67
N GLU A 6 1.78 1.80 -6.47
CA GLU A 6 2.10 3.05 -7.13
C GLU A 6 1.65 4.21 -6.25
N VAL A 7 2.58 5.10 -5.93
CA VAL A 7 2.36 6.25 -5.05
C VAL A 7 2.70 7.51 -5.83
N THR A 8 1.75 8.43 -5.90
CA THR A 8 1.94 9.78 -6.44
C THR A 8 1.65 10.81 -5.36
N ASP A 9 1.87 12.10 -5.66
CA ASP A 9 1.58 13.19 -4.74
C ASP A 9 0.09 13.29 -4.35
N SER A 10 -0.80 12.73 -5.17
CA SER A 10 -2.26 12.88 -5.02
C SER A 10 -3.04 11.57 -4.96
N THR A 11 -2.44 10.42 -5.25
CA THR A 11 -3.14 9.12 -5.31
C THR A 11 -2.21 7.97 -4.95
N VAL A 12 -2.81 6.87 -4.47
CA VAL A 12 -2.13 5.57 -4.32
C VAL A 12 -2.92 4.51 -5.05
N ALA A 13 -2.27 3.66 -5.82
CA ALA A 13 -2.88 2.50 -6.45
C ALA A 13 -2.18 1.22 -6.01
N TYR A 14 -2.96 0.21 -5.65
CA TYR A 14 -2.47 -1.10 -5.28
C TYR A 14 -3.01 -2.15 -6.26
N ASP A 15 -2.09 -2.86 -6.89
CA ASP A 15 -2.35 -4.03 -7.73
C ASP A 15 -1.81 -5.26 -6.98
N PRO A 16 -2.66 -6.22 -6.56
CA PRO A 16 -2.23 -7.45 -5.90
C PRO A 16 -1.54 -8.44 -6.85
N GLY A 17 -1.55 -8.19 -8.16
CA GLY A 17 -1.04 -9.09 -9.20
C GLY A 17 -1.94 -10.31 -9.44
N ILE A 18 -3.22 -10.22 -9.05
CA ILE A 18 -4.24 -11.27 -9.11
C ILE A 18 -5.41 -10.80 -9.99
N GLY A 19 -5.51 -11.38 -11.19
CA GLY A 19 -6.52 -11.00 -12.19
C GLY A 19 -6.37 -9.55 -12.65
N ASP A 20 -7.46 -8.98 -13.18
CA ASP A 20 -7.54 -7.56 -13.57
C ASP A 20 -8.09 -6.69 -12.43
N THR A 21 -7.55 -6.86 -11.23
CA THR A 21 -8.04 -6.16 -10.03
C THR A 21 -7.03 -5.10 -9.59
N CYS A 22 -7.44 -3.84 -9.44
CA CYS A 22 -6.64 -2.77 -8.85
C CYS A 22 -7.51 -1.97 -7.88
N ARG A 23 -6.93 -1.50 -6.77
CA ARG A 23 -7.60 -0.56 -5.87
C ARG A 23 -6.90 0.78 -5.87
N TRP A 24 -7.69 1.82 -6.08
CA TRP A 24 -7.25 3.21 -6.04
C TRP A 24 -7.66 3.81 -4.70
N PHE A 25 -6.76 4.59 -4.11
CA PHE A 25 -6.96 5.33 -2.88
C PHE A 25 -6.76 6.81 -3.17
N ASN A 26 -7.62 7.63 -2.57
CA ASN A 26 -7.62 9.08 -2.71
C ASN A 26 -6.44 9.74 -2.01
N SER A 27 -5.95 9.16 -0.91
CA SER A 27 -4.76 9.66 -0.23
C SER A 27 -4.11 8.58 0.64
N TYR A 28 -2.93 8.90 1.17
CA TYR A 28 -2.26 8.09 2.17
C TYR A 28 -1.54 8.97 3.19
N HIS A 29 -1.33 8.43 4.38
CA HIS A 29 -0.49 9.08 5.39
C HIS A 29 0.07 8.05 6.38
N PHE A 30 1.18 8.39 7.03
CA PHE A 30 1.80 7.57 8.06
C PHE A 30 1.46 8.11 9.45
N VAL A 31 1.08 7.22 10.38
CA VAL A 31 0.95 7.54 11.81
C VAL A 31 1.59 6.40 12.60
N ASN A 32 2.59 6.74 13.42
CA ASN A 32 3.37 5.77 14.20
C ASN A 32 3.94 4.64 13.32
N ASP A 33 3.55 3.39 13.59
CA ASP A 33 3.95 2.17 12.89
C ASP A 33 2.94 1.76 11.80
N SER A 34 2.06 2.66 11.37
CA SER A 34 0.94 2.34 10.49
C SER A 34 0.90 3.27 9.27
N LEU A 35 0.63 2.69 8.10
CA LEU A 35 0.30 3.36 6.86
C LEU A 35 -1.22 3.29 6.66
N PHE A 36 -1.85 4.44 6.51
CA PHE A 36 -3.28 4.56 6.24
C PHE A 36 -3.49 4.83 4.75
N LEU A 37 -4.32 4.02 4.10
CA LEU A 37 -4.72 4.17 2.70
C LEU A 37 -6.21 4.56 2.67
N VAL A 38 -6.50 5.79 2.27
CA VAL A 38 -7.84 6.38 2.36
C VAL A 38 -8.57 6.17 1.04
N TYR A 39 -9.70 5.47 1.07
CA TYR A 39 -10.59 5.29 -0.08
C TYR A 39 -11.63 6.42 -0.13
N GLU A 40 -12.43 6.58 0.92
CA GLU A 40 -13.37 7.69 1.15
C GLU A 40 -13.17 8.22 2.57
N GLU A 41 -13.79 9.35 2.95
CA GLU A 41 -13.55 10.00 4.27
C GLU A 41 -13.73 9.04 5.47
N GLU A 42 -14.59 8.02 5.34
CA GLU A 42 -14.85 7.01 6.38
C GLU A 42 -14.23 5.63 6.09
N ASP A 43 -13.85 5.33 4.84
CA ASP A 43 -13.26 4.03 4.46
C ASP A 43 -11.74 4.16 4.33
N THR A 44 -11.05 3.82 5.43
CA THR A 44 -9.59 3.85 5.50
C THR A 44 -9.04 2.48 5.82
N ASN A 45 -8.15 1.98 4.97
CA ASN A 45 -7.45 0.74 5.22
C ASN A 45 -6.17 1.01 6.02
N ARG A 46 -6.05 0.39 7.20
CA ARG A 46 -4.88 0.51 8.07
C ARG A 46 -3.91 -0.63 7.83
N CYS A 47 -2.76 -0.32 7.27
CA CYS A 47 -1.65 -1.24 7.07
C CYS A 47 -0.61 -1.07 8.18
N LYS A 48 -0.18 -2.16 8.82
CA LYS A 48 0.96 -2.13 9.74
C LYS A 48 2.26 -2.10 8.96
N VAL A 49 3.11 -1.12 9.24
CA VAL A 49 4.49 -1.03 8.74
C VAL A 49 5.36 -1.96 9.54
N ILE A 50 5.91 -2.98 8.88
CA ILE A 50 6.85 -3.93 9.46
C ILE A 50 8.27 -3.38 9.29
N GLU A 51 8.58 -2.82 8.12
CA GLU A 51 9.90 -2.31 7.77
C GLU A 51 9.77 -1.15 6.80
N LEU A 52 10.53 -0.07 7.06
CA LEU A 52 10.64 1.08 6.18
C LEU A 52 12.05 1.66 6.28
N HIS A 53 12.83 1.54 5.20
CA HIS A 53 14.13 2.19 5.05
C HIS A 53 14.46 2.36 3.56
N ASP A 54 15.31 3.33 3.23
CA ASP A 54 15.85 3.69 1.91
C ASP A 54 14.95 3.44 0.68
N SER A 55 14.83 2.18 0.26
CA SER A 55 14.08 1.74 -0.90
C SER A 55 13.13 0.57 -0.64
N ILE A 56 12.94 0.14 0.60
CA ILE A 56 12.10 -1.02 0.97
C ILE A 56 10.96 -0.57 1.86
N LEU A 57 9.75 -1.02 1.51
CA LEU A 57 8.55 -0.93 2.34
C LEU A 57 7.96 -2.33 2.52
N ILE A 58 7.86 -2.80 3.77
CA ILE A 58 7.16 -4.04 4.09
C ILE A 58 5.95 -3.71 4.97
N ILE A 59 4.76 -4.07 4.49
CA ILE A 59 3.49 -3.78 5.16
C ILE A 59 2.59 -5.02 5.23
N LYS A 60 1.76 -5.11 6.28
CA LYS A 60 0.69 -6.11 6.42
C LYS A 60 -0.66 -5.40 6.53
N GLY A 61 -1.73 -6.04 6.06
CA GLY A 61 -3.09 -5.47 6.10
C GLY A 61 -3.52 -4.81 4.79
N LEU A 62 -2.81 -5.08 3.68
CA LEU A 62 -3.28 -4.66 2.37
C LEU A 62 -4.55 -5.43 1.97
N PRO A 63 -5.45 -4.82 1.18
CA PRO A 63 -6.63 -5.52 0.69
C PRO A 63 -6.21 -6.76 -0.11
N TRP A 64 -6.98 -7.84 -0.03
CA TRP A 64 -6.69 -9.16 -0.65
C TRP A 64 -5.45 -9.89 -0.09
N ASN A 65 -4.64 -9.25 0.74
CA ASN A 65 -3.43 -9.80 1.35
C ASN A 65 -3.37 -9.45 2.84
N GLU A 66 -4.52 -9.41 3.53
CA GLU A 66 -4.65 -8.86 4.88
C GLU A 66 -3.74 -9.60 5.88
N GLU A 67 -3.62 -10.91 5.72
CA GLU A 67 -2.80 -11.75 6.61
C GLU A 67 -1.31 -11.80 6.24
N LYS A 68 -0.94 -11.40 5.02
CA LYS A 68 0.41 -11.54 4.49
C LYS A 68 1.16 -10.21 4.55
N ALA A 69 2.45 -10.28 4.91
CA ALA A 69 3.35 -9.17 4.69
C ALA A 69 3.70 -9.08 3.20
N VAL A 70 3.58 -7.89 2.62
CA VAL A 70 3.94 -7.61 1.23
C VAL A 70 5.12 -6.64 1.23
N SER A 71 6.13 -6.97 0.43
CA SER A 71 7.34 -6.16 0.28
C SER A 71 7.32 -5.42 -1.05
N PHE A 72 7.60 -4.13 -0.99
CA PHE A 72 7.73 -3.25 -2.14
C PHE A 72 9.14 -2.67 -2.17
N VAL A 73 9.74 -2.70 -3.36
CA VAL A 73 11.03 -2.05 -3.62
C VAL A 73 10.79 -0.84 -4.49
N ARG A 74 11.27 0.32 -4.05
CA ARG A 74 11.19 1.57 -4.81
C ARG A 74 11.88 1.40 -6.16
N GLN A 75 11.12 1.59 -7.22
CA GLN A 75 11.67 1.67 -8.57
C GLN A 75 12.21 3.08 -8.82
N LYS A 76 13.43 3.19 -9.35
CA LYS A 76 13.92 4.46 -9.90
C LYS A 76 13.20 4.65 -11.25
N ARG A 77 12.26 5.58 -11.31
CA ARG A 77 11.76 6.12 -12.57
C ARG A 77 12.72 7.21 -13.06
#